data_AF-A0A965SWG8-F1
#
_entry.id   AF-A0A965SWG8-F1
#
_cell.length_a   1.000
_cell.length_b   1.000
_cell.length_c   1.000
_cell.angle_alpha   90.00
_cell.angle_beta   90.00
_cell.angle_gamma   90.00
#
_symmetry.space_group_name_H-M   'P 1'
#
loop_
_entity.id
_entity.type
_entity.pdbx_description
1 polymer ?
#
loop_
_entity_poly.entity_id
_entity_poly.type
_entity_poly.pdbx_seq_one_letter_code
_entity_poly.pdbx_strand_id
1 'polypeptide(L)'
;FGNPGNRLFQSVKRSINPLDRSPIHEPLDTGIKAINGMLTVGRGQRVGIFAGTGVGKSVLLGMLARNCVADVIVIGLVGERGREVREFCEETLGPESFKRAVVVAAPADASPLARAKGASYATDVATWFRDSGKHVVLIIDSLTRYAMALREIGLSLGEVPVARGYPPSVFARMPELVERVGNGADPNASITAFYTVLLEGDDVNDPVADTARGILDGHFFLSRGLADSGHYPAIDVEKSISRVMPKVVSKDHLLAARRIKQLYSRYMSGRDLVSMGAYVPGSDGDLDAALKAWPKIQGFLQQEVDSNFAIPDTIEFLNGVIRQ
;
A
#
# COMPACT_ATOMS: atom_id res chain seq x y z
N PHE A 1 10.78 2.18 -40.74
CA PHE A 1 10.81 1.43 -39.47
C PHE A 1 10.41 2.37 -38.35
N GLY A 2 9.16 2.31 -37.91
CA GLY A 2 8.57 3.26 -36.97
C GLY A 2 9.08 3.03 -35.56
N ASN A 3 9.53 4.11 -34.92
CA ASN A 3 10.02 4.13 -33.54
C ASN A 3 8.95 3.55 -32.59
N PRO A 4 9.20 2.41 -31.90
CA PRO A 4 8.20 1.74 -31.07
C PRO A 4 7.70 2.62 -29.91
N GLY A 5 8.50 3.60 -29.47
CA GLY A 5 8.09 4.56 -28.43
C GLY A 5 6.90 5.45 -28.82
N ASN A 6 6.63 5.64 -30.11
CA ASN A 6 5.52 6.50 -30.56
C ASN A 6 4.14 5.82 -30.53
N ARG A 7 4.05 4.50 -30.37
CA ARG A 7 2.77 3.77 -30.28
C ARG A 7 2.15 3.80 -28.88
N LEU A 8 2.94 3.95 -27.83
CA LEU A 8 2.44 4.10 -26.45
C LEU A 8 1.53 5.33 -26.32
N PHE A 9 1.90 6.45 -26.96
CA PHE A 9 1.19 7.73 -26.79
C PHE A 9 -0.13 7.86 -27.55
N GLN A 10 -0.37 7.04 -28.58
CA GLN A 10 -1.60 7.13 -29.38
C GLN A 10 -2.79 6.32 -28.82
N SER A 11 -2.60 5.49 -27.79
CA SER A 11 -3.66 4.55 -27.32
C SER A 11 -4.06 4.65 -25.84
N VAL A 12 -3.36 5.42 -25.01
CA VAL A 12 -3.69 5.50 -23.57
C VAL A 12 -4.92 6.38 -23.36
N LYS A 13 -6.08 5.77 -23.07
CA LYS A 13 -7.24 6.51 -22.56
C LYS A 13 -6.93 6.96 -21.13
N ARG A 14 -6.46 8.20 -21.00
CA ARG A 14 -6.03 8.78 -19.71
C ARG A 14 -7.14 8.81 -18.66
N SER A 15 -8.40 8.77 -19.07
CA SER A 15 -9.55 8.71 -18.16
C SER A 15 -10.61 7.75 -18.71
N ILE A 16 -11.07 6.85 -17.84
CA ILE A 16 -12.29 6.06 -18.03
C ILE A 16 -13.37 6.73 -17.18
N ASN A 17 -14.54 6.98 -17.77
CA ASN A 17 -15.71 7.44 -17.02
C ASN A 17 -15.92 6.51 -15.82
N PRO A 18 -15.95 7.03 -14.58
CA PRO A 18 -16.07 6.19 -13.39
C PRO A 18 -17.26 5.21 -13.42
N LEU A 19 -18.37 5.57 -14.10
CA LEU A 19 -19.55 4.72 -14.25
C LEU A 19 -19.35 3.54 -15.21
N ASP A 20 -18.36 3.62 -16.09
CA ASP A 20 -18.02 2.55 -17.03
C ASP A 20 -17.03 1.55 -16.40
N ARG A 21 -16.53 1.81 -15.18
CA ARG A 21 -15.58 0.92 -14.51
C ARG A 21 -16.30 -0.28 -13.90
N SER A 22 -15.69 -1.45 -14.06
CA SER A 22 -16.13 -2.64 -13.33
C SER A 22 -15.95 -2.44 -11.81
N PRO A 23 -16.95 -2.79 -10.98
CA PRO A 23 -16.82 -2.66 -9.53
C PRO A 23 -15.76 -3.61 -8.94
N ILE A 24 -15.27 -3.29 -7.75
CA ILE A 24 -14.28 -4.09 -7.03
C ILE A 24 -15.00 -5.21 -6.26
N HIS A 25 -14.90 -6.44 -6.75
CA HIS A 25 -15.47 -7.64 -6.11
C HIS A 25 -14.48 -8.78 -5.92
N GLU A 26 -13.37 -8.79 -6.66
CA GLU A 26 -12.37 -9.84 -6.56
C GLU A 26 -11.23 -9.43 -5.62
N PRO A 27 -10.83 -10.30 -4.67
CA PRO A 27 -9.66 -10.03 -3.86
C PRO A 27 -8.39 -10.15 -4.71
N LEU A 28 -7.44 -9.26 -4.45
CA LEU A 28 -6.06 -9.40 -4.91
C LEU A 28 -5.29 -10.20 -3.87
N ASP A 29 -4.74 -11.33 -4.28
CA ASP A 29 -3.79 -12.07 -3.46
C ASP A 29 -2.44 -11.33 -3.44
N THR A 30 -2.08 -10.83 -2.27
CA THR A 30 -0.82 -10.10 -2.02
C THR A 30 0.31 -11.00 -1.54
N GLY A 31 -0.01 -12.25 -1.20
CA GLY A 31 0.93 -13.19 -0.58
C GLY A 31 1.35 -12.86 0.85
N ILE A 32 0.73 -11.86 1.49
CA ILE A 32 1.08 -11.37 2.83
C ILE A 32 -0.07 -11.62 3.78
N LYS A 33 0.10 -12.51 4.78
CA LYS A 33 -0.95 -12.95 5.72
C LYS A 33 -1.70 -11.80 6.37
N ALA A 34 -0.97 -10.81 6.90
CA ALA A 34 -1.57 -9.65 7.55
C ALA A 34 -2.48 -8.85 6.59
N ILE A 35 -2.10 -8.74 5.32
CA ILE A 35 -2.87 -8.02 4.31
C ILE A 35 -4.04 -8.89 3.81
N ASN A 36 -3.75 -10.09 3.30
CA ASN A 36 -4.75 -11.04 2.80
C ASN A 36 -5.83 -11.35 3.84
N GLY A 37 -5.44 -11.47 5.12
CA GLY A 37 -6.32 -11.85 6.21
C GLY A 37 -7.05 -10.68 6.89
N MET A 38 -6.36 -9.59 7.22
CA MET A 38 -6.92 -8.50 8.05
C MET A 38 -7.30 -7.26 7.26
N LEU A 39 -6.71 -7.06 6.07
CA LEU A 39 -6.76 -5.82 5.31
C LEU A 39 -6.95 -6.10 3.81
N THR A 40 -7.77 -7.11 3.48
CA THR A 40 -7.79 -7.71 2.13
C THR A 40 -7.97 -6.66 1.05
N VAL A 41 -7.08 -6.70 0.07
CA VAL A 41 -7.06 -5.77 -1.06
C VAL A 41 -7.95 -6.31 -2.16
N GLY A 42 -8.66 -5.44 -2.87
CA GLY A 42 -9.42 -5.80 -4.07
C GLY A 42 -8.69 -5.47 -5.37
N ARG A 43 -8.97 -6.20 -6.46
CA ARG A 43 -8.53 -5.82 -7.81
C ARG A 43 -9.13 -4.47 -8.19
N GLY A 44 -8.27 -3.52 -8.58
CA GLY A 44 -8.67 -2.14 -8.88
C GLY A 44 -8.61 -1.18 -7.69
N GLN A 45 -8.23 -1.65 -6.49
CA GLN A 45 -8.17 -0.79 -5.31
C GLN A 45 -6.95 0.13 -5.31
N ARG A 46 -7.09 1.32 -4.72
CA ARG A 46 -5.99 2.27 -4.47
C ARG A 46 -5.69 2.32 -2.98
N VAL A 47 -4.50 1.90 -2.58
CA VAL A 47 -4.11 1.74 -1.16
C VAL A 47 -2.90 2.63 -0.86
N GLY A 48 -2.94 3.32 0.28
CA GLY A 48 -1.78 4.07 0.78
C GLY A 48 -0.92 3.24 1.72
N ILE A 49 0.40 3.35 1.66
CA ILE A 49 1.33 2.78 2.64
C ILE A 49 2.00 3.93 3.38
N PHE A 50 1.56 4.16 4.61
CA PHE A 50 2.00 5.27 5.45
C PHE A 50 3.13 4.78 6.34
N ALA A 51 4.32 5.34 6.13
CA ALA A 51 5.52 4.84 6.78
C ALA A 51 6.50 5.96 7.13
N GLY A 52 7.11 5.85 8.31
CA GLY A 52 8.31 6.61 8.65
C GLY A 52 9.57 6.01 8.02
N THR A 53 10.71 6.63 8.25
CA THR A 53 12.01 6.04 7.91
C THR A 53 12.33 4.86 8.82
N GLY A 54 12.98 3.82 8.28
CA GLY A 54 13.49 2.68 9.04
C GLY A 54 12.47 1.62 9.48
N VAL A 55 11.19 1.76 9.16
CA VAL A 55 10.13 0.83 9.61
C VAL A 55 9.87 -0.36 8.65
N GLY A 56 10.75 -0.60 7.67
CA GLY A 56 10.61 -1.71 6.72
C GLY A 56 9.74 -1.42 5.48
N LYS A 57 9.54 -0.15 5.09
CA LYS A 57 8.80 0.23 3.87
C LYS A 57 9.28 -0.51 2.63
N SER A 58 10.58 -0.42 2.31
CA SER A 58 11.13 -1.02 1.09
C SER A 58 11.00 -2.54 1.08
N VAL A 59 11.15 -3.18 2.25
CA VAL A 59 10.94 -4.63 2.41
C VAL A 59 9.50 -5.01 2.07
N LEU A 60 8.52 -4.29 2.61
CA LEU A 60 7.10 -4.53 2.31
C LEU A 60 6.80 -4.32 0.80
N LEU A 61 7.34 -3.26 0.19
CA LEU A 61 7.19 -3.04 -1.25
C LEU A 61 7.80 -4.18 -2.08
N GLY A 62 8.95 -4.70 -1.66
CA GLY A 62 9.55 -5.90 -2.23
C GLY A 62 8.62 -7.09 -2.13
N MET A 63 8.11 -7.40 -0.93
CA MET A 63 7.16 -8.50 -0.74
C MET A 63 5.92 -8.35 -1.64
N LEU A 64 5.35 -7.15 -1.74
CA LEU A 64 4.22 -6.89 -2.64
C LEU A 64 4.60 -7.12 -4.10
N ALA A 65 5.74 -6.60 -4.55
CA ALA A 65 6.17 -6.73 -5.94
C ALA A 65 6.47 -8.19 -6.32
N ARG A 66 7.01 -9.00 -5.39
CA ARG A 66 7.32 -10.41 -5.62
C ARG A 66 6.07 -11.30 -5.53
N ASN A 67 5.22 -11.06 -4.53
CA ASN A 67 4.19 -12.02 -4.14
C ASN A 67 2.81 -11.71 -4.73
N CYS A 68 2.52 -10.47 -5.15
CA CYS A 68 1.21 -10.15 -5.72
C CYS A 68 0.89 -10.99 -6.98
N VAL A 69 -0.32 -11.55 -7.03
CA VAL A 69 -0.83 -12.31 -8.17
C VAL A 69 -1.39 -11.35 -9.24
N ALA A 70 -0.50 -10.90 -10.14
CA ALA A 70 -0.80 -10.00 -11.24
C ALA A 70 0.03 -10.36 -12.48
N ASP A 71 -0.44 -9.96 -13.66
CA ASP A 71 0.26 -10.20 -14.93
C ASP A 71 1.53 -9.37 -15.04
N VAL A 72 1.48 -8.12 -14.57
CA VAL A 72 2.57 -7.14 -14.68
C VAL A 72 2.69 -6.34 -13.39
N ILE A 73 3.93 -6.11 -12.96
CA ILE A 73 4.25 -5.19 -11.87
C ILE A 73 4.85 -3.92 -12.47
N VAL A 74 4.31 -2.76 -12.14
CA VAL A 74 4.87 -1.45 -12.55
C VAL A 74 5.28 -0.69 -11.31
N ILE A 75 6.50 -0.17 -11.28
CA ILE A 75 7.07 0.47 -10.10
C ILE A 75 7.61 1.85 -10.49
N GLY A 76 7.03 2.91 -9.92
CA GLY A 76 7.49 4.28 -10.05
C GLY A 76 8.31 4.69 -8.82
N LEU A 77 9.62 4.85 -8.98
CA LEU A 77 10.54 5.32 -7.92
C LEU A 77 10.82 6.81 -8.14
N VAL A 78 10.25 7.66 -7.30
CA VAL A 78 10.17 9.11 -7.48
C VAL A 78 10.87 9.81 -6.34
N GLY A 79 11.95 10.54 -6.64
CA GLY A 79 12.71 11.32 -5.67
C GLY A 79 13.50 10.50 -4.65
N GLU A 80 13.67 9.21 -4.89
CA GLU A 80 14.57 8.33 -4.12
C GLU A 80 16.02 8.55 -4.54
N ARG A 81 16.99 8.21 -3.68
CA ARG A 81 18.41 8.35 -4.05
C ARG A 81 18.79 7.29 -5.09
N GLY A 82 19.70 7.61 -6.00
CA GLY A 82 20.13 6.66 -7.06
C GLY A 82 20.64 5.31 -6.53
N ARG A 83 21.33 5.31 -5.38
CA ARG A 83 21.75 4.07 -4.71
C ARG A 83 20.57 3.23 -4.21
N GLU A 84 19.54 3.87 -3.68
CA GLU A 84 18.34 3.22 -3.13
C GLU A 84 17.50 2.64 -4.28
N VAL A 85 17.46 3.32 -5.44
CA VAL A 85 16.87 2.79 -6.69
C VAL A 85 17.57 1.51 -7.14
N ARG A 86 18.91 1.52 -7.15
CA ARG A 86 19.71 0.35 -7.55
C ARG A 86 19.51 -0.82 -6.59
N GLU A 87 19.65 -0.58 -5.30
CA GLU A 87 19.44 -1.57 -4.23
C GLU A 87 18.02 -2.18 -4.31
N PHE A 88 17.00 -1.35 -4.57
CA PHE A 88 15.64 -1.86 -4.74
C PHE A 88 15.53 -2.81 -5.94
N CYS A 89 16.16 -2.49 -7.07
CA CYS A 89 16.09 -3.32 -8.27
C CYS A 89 16.92 -4.62 -8.14
N GLU A 90 18.14 -4.54 -7.61
CA GLU A 90 19.08 -5.66 -7.56
C GLU A 90 18.82 -6.58 -6.36
N GLU A 91 18.55 -6.02 -5.19
CA GLU A 91 18.45 -6.78 -3.92
C GLU A 91 17.00 -6.98 -3.49
N THR A 92 16.17 -5.93 -3.52
CA THR A 92 14.79 -6.03 -3.01
C THR A 92 13.87 -6.79 -3.96
N LEU A 93 13.89 -6.50 -5.26
CA LEU A 93 13.07 -7.25 -6.23
C LEU A 93 13.65 -8.63 -6.54
N GLY A 94 14.97 -8.70 -6.66
CA GLY A 94 15.69 -9.87 -7.14
C GLY A 94 15.48 -10.14 -8.64
N PRO A 95 16.30 -11.00 -9.24
CA PRO A 95 16.36 -11.19 -10.70
C PRO A 95 15.07 -11.79 -11.29
N GLU A 96 14.37 -12.65 -10.56
CA GLU A 96 13.15 -13.29 -11.07
C GLU A 96 11.97 -12.31 -11.16
N SER A 97 11.73 -11.55 -10.10
CA SER A 97 10.65 -10.56 -10.06
C SER A 97 10.91 -9.40 -11.01
N PHE A 98 12.19 -9.04 -11.20
CA PHE A 98 12.58 -7.99 -12.14
C PHE A 98 12.19 -8.33 -13.59
N LYS A 99 12.21 -9.60 -14.00
CA LYS A 99 11.80 -10.02 -15.37
C LYS A 99 10.33 -9.72 -15.70
N ARG A 100 9.47 -9.61 -14.67
CA ARG A 100 8.03 -9.29 -14.79
C ARG A 100 7.68 -7.88 -14.31
N ALA A 101 8.69 -7.06 -14.04
CA ALA A 101 8.52 -5.71 -13.55
C ALA A 101 8.95 -4.66 -14.58
N VAL A 102 8.23 -3.55 -14.64
CA VAL A 102 8.65 -2.33 -15.32
C VAL A 102 8.97 -1.28 -14.28
N VAL A 103 10.23 -0.87 -14.18
CA VAL A 103 10.67 0.16 -13.24
C VAL A 103 10.86 1.50 -13.96
N VAL A 104 10.17 2.53 -13.49
CA VAL A 104 10.32 3.92 -13.90
C VAL A 104 10.95 4.69 -12.76
N ALA A 105 12.21 5.10 -12.92
CA ALA A 105 12.93 5.84 -11.89
C ALA A 105 13.14 7.31 -12.28
N ALA A 106 12.81 8.22 -11.38
CA ALA A 106 13.14 9.64 -11.44
C ALA A 106 13.82 10.01 -10.11
N PRO A 107 15.17 9.89 -10.00
CA PRO A 107 15.86 10.02 -8.73
C PRO A 107 15.84 11.46 -8.16
N ALA A 108 16.31 11.62 -6.93
CA ALA A 108 16.29 12.89 -6.20
C ALA A 108 17.07 14.05 -6.87
N ASP A 109 18.11 13.73 -7.65
CA ASP A 109 18.93 14.69 -8.40
C ASP A 109 18.30 15.11 -9.74
N ALA A 110 17.20 14.47 -10.14
CA ALA A 110 16.43 14.87 -11.31
C ALA A 110 15.59 16.13 -11.04
N SER A 111 15.28 16.86 -12.11
CA SER A 111 14.47 18.07 -12.02
C SER A 111 13.08 17.78 -11.42
N PRO A 112 12.43 18.76 -10.75
CA PRO A 112 11.08 18.57 -10.21
C PRO A 112 10.09 18.10 -11.27
N LEU A 113 10.21 18.62 -12.50
CA LEU A 113 9.38 18.20 -13.63
C LEU A 113 9.60 16.72 -13.98
N ALA A 114 10.85 16.25 -14.01
CA ALA A 114 11.16 14.85 -14.27
C ALA A 114 10.60 13.94 -13.17
N ARG A 115 10.71 14.33 -11.90
CA ARG A 115 10.11 13.59 -10.76
C ARG A 115 8.59 13.50 -10.88
N ALA A 116 7.90 14.62 -11.14
CA ALA A 116 6.45 14.62 -11.35
C ALA A 116 6.02 13.78 -12.56
N LYS A 117 6.81 13.81 -13.65
CA LYS A 117 6.60 12.99 -14.85
C LYS A 117 6.86 11.51 -14.59
N GLY A 118 7.81 11.15 -13.75
CA GLY A 118 8.11 9.75 -13.40
C GLY A 118 6.88 9.03 -12.84
N ALA A 119 6.19 9.64 -11.88
CA ALA A 119 4.94 9.10 -11.32
C ALA A 119 3.85 8.97 -12.40
N SER A 120 3.65 10.03 -13.20
CA SER A 120 2.63 10.05 -14.26
C SER A 120 2.91 9.01 -15.34
N TYR A 121 4.18 8.82 -15.71
CA TYR A 121 4.60 7.88 -16.73
C TYR A 121 4.50 6.43 -16.26
N ALA A 122 4.84 6.14 -15.01
CA ALA A 122 4.57 4.82 -14.42
C ALA A 122 3.07 4.48 -14.48
N THR A 123 2.21 5.45 -14.15
CA THR A 123 0.75 5.29 -14.30
C THR A 123 0.34 5.12 -15.77
N ASP A 124 0.93 5.85 -16.72
CA ASP A 124 0.68 5.67 -18.16
C ASP A 124 1.01 4.23 -18.62
N VAL A 125 2.16 3.70 -18.19
CA VAL A 125 2.59 2.32 -18.49
C VAL A 125 1.60 1.30 -17.92
N ALA A 126 1.19 1.46 -16.65
CA ALA A 126 0.19 0.59 -16.04
C ALA A 126 -1.16 0.68 -16.76
N THR A 127 -1.55 1.88 -17.20
CA THR A 127 -2.77 2.13 -17.99
C THR A 127 -2.73 1.37 -19.31
N TRP A 128 -1.60 1.40 -20.00
CA TRP A 128 -1.43 0.69 -21.26
C TRP A 128 -1.58 -0.83 -21.11
N PHE A 129 -0.99 -1.43 -20.07
CA PHE A 129 -1.15 -2.86 -19.80
C PHE A 129 -2.58 -3.22 -19.43
N ARG A 130 -3.25 -2.43 -18.58
CA ARG A 130 -4.68 -2.63 -18.29
C ARG A 130 -5.51 -2.58 -19.57
N ASP A 131 -5.34 -1.56 -20.38
CA ASP A 131 -6.10 -1.40 -21.64
C ASP A 131 -5.76 -2.51 -22.66
N SER A 132 -4.68 -3.27 -22.43
CA SER A 132 -4.32 -4.50 -23.15
C SER A 132 -4.85 -5.79 -22.52
N GLY A 133 -5.83 -5.68 -21.59
CA GLY A 133 -6.49 -6.83 -20.97
C GLY A 133 -5.69 -7.48 -19.84
N LYS A 134 -4.89 -6.71 -19.09
CA LYS A 134 -4.02 -7.22 -18.01
C LYS A 134 -4.45 -6.74 -16.63
N HIS A 135 -4.18 -7.58 -15.63
CA HIS A 135 -4.15 -7.18 -14.23
C HIS A 135 -2.76 -6.68 -13.86
N VAL A 136 -2.68 -5.42 -13.47
CA VAL A 136 -1.45 -4.71 -13.14
C VAL A 136 -1.44 -4.37 -11.67
N VAL A 137 -0.30 -4.56 -11.01
CA VAL A 137 -0.01 -3.92 -9.72
C VAL A 137 0.91 -2.74 -9.96
N LEU A 138 0.49 -1.56 -9.55
CA LEU A 138 1.25 -0.32 -9.63
C LEU A 138 1.76 0.06 -8.24
N ILE A 139 3.07 0.25 -8.08
CA ILE A 139 3.68 0.76 -6.86
C ILE A 139 4.26 2.13 -7.16
N ILE A 140 3.85 3.16 -6.43
CA ILE A 140 4.45 4.49 -6.52
C ILE A 140 5.13 4.82 -5.19
N ASP A 141 6.46 4.94 -5.24
CA ASP A 141 7.29 5.29 -4.10
C ASP A 141 8.04 6.61 -4.40
N SER A 142 7.54 7.79 -4.02
CA SER A 142 6.36 8.03 -3.17
C SER A 142 5.44 9.13 -3.67
N LEU A 143 4.19 9.08 -3.20
CA LEU A 143 3.22 10.15 -3.42
C LEU A 143 3.64 11.44 -2.71
N THR A 144 4.37 11.34 -1.59
CA THR A 144 4.99 12.48 -0.91
C THR A 144 6.01 13.17 -1.81
N ARG A 145 6.94 12.41 -2.43
CA ARG A 145 7.94 12.98 -3.33
C ARG A 145 7.32 13.55 -4.61
N TYR A 146 6.23 12.96 -5.10
CA TYR A 146 5.42 13.55 -6.17
C TYR A 146 4.82 14.90 -5.77
N ALA A 147 4.18 14.99 -4.59
CA ALA A 147 3.62 16.23 -4.07
C ALA A 147 4.69 17.31 -3.82
N MET A 148 5.86 16.93 -3.30
CA MET A 148 7.00 17.85 -3.13
C MET A 148 7.50 18.39 -4.48
N ALA A 149 7.62 17.54 -5.50
CA ALA A 149 8.01 17.96 -6.84
C ALA A 149 7.00 18.96 -7.44
N LEU A 150 5.69 18.70 -7.27
CA LEU A 150 4.64 19.63 -7.67
C LEU A 150 4.70 20.96 -6.91
N ARG A 151 5.01 20.93 -5.60
CA ARG A 151 5.22 22.13 -4.79
C ARG A 151 6.36 22.96 -5.33
N GLU A 152 7.51 22.36 -5.62
CA GLU A 152 8.66 23.07 -6.21
C GLU A 152 8.30 23.72 -7.55
N ILE A 153 7.53 23.02 -8.40
CA ILE A 153 7.04 23.56 -9.68
C ILE A 153 6.10 24.74 -9.46
N GLY A 154 5.07 24.57 -8.63
CA GLY A 154 4.05 25.60 -8.39
C GLY A 154 4.63 26.88 -7.79
N LEU A 155 5.53 26.74 -6.81
CA LEU A 155 6.25 27.89 -6.24
C LEU A 155 7.13 28.60 -7.27
N SER A 156 7.80 27.86 -8.16
CA SER A 156 8.61 28.43 -9.24
C SER A 156 7.76 29.18 -10.28
N LEU A 157 6.47 28.82 -10.41
CA LEU A 157 5.49 29.51 -11.25
C LEU A 157 4.77 30.66 -10.51
N GLY A 158 5.13 30.94 -9.26
CA GLY A 158 4.56 32.04 -8.47
C GLY A 158 3.23 31.71 -7.76
N GLU A 159 2.86 30.43 -7.64
CA GLU A 159 1.69 30.05 -6.85
C GLU A 159 1.90 30.34 -5.35
N VAL A 160 0.88 30.87 -4.69
CA VAL A 160 0.91 31.14 -3.25
C VAL A 160 0.64 29.85 -2.47
N PRO A 161 1.46 29.50 -1.46
CA PRO A 161 1.23 28.32 -0.63
C PRO A 161 0.04 28.52 0.31
N VAL A 162 -0.81 27.50 0.43
CA VAL A 162 -2.05 27.56 1.24
C VAL A 162 -2.05 26.62 2.45
N ALA A 163 -1.26 25.53 2.42
CA ALA A 163 -1.20 24.57 3.52
C ALA A 163 0.24 24.10 3.74
N ARG A 164 0.86 24.54 4.86
CA ARG A 164 2.26 24.22 5.23
C ARG A 164 3.27 24.33 4.06
N GLY A 165 3.13 25.36 3.22
CA GLY A 165 4.03 25.59 2.10
C GLY A 165 3.65 24.89 0.78
N TYR A 166 2.56 24.12 0.73
CA TYR A 166 2.04 23.52 -0.50
C TYR A 166 1.06 24.46 -1.22
N PRO A 167 1.26 24.71 -2.53
CA PRO A 167 0.30 25.39 -3.39
C PRO A 167 -1.01 24.60 -3.59
N PRO A 168 -2.13 25.26 -3.93
CA PRO A 168 -3.40 24.59 -4.26
C PRO A 168 -3.29 23.55 -5.38
N SER A 169 -2.42 23.79 -6.37
CA SER A 169 -2.26 22.88 -7.51
C SER A 169 -1.83 21.47 -7.10
N VAL A 170 -1.08 21.33 -6.01
CA VAL A 170 -0.66 20.02 -5.48
C VAL A 170 -1.87 19.16 -5.13
N PHE A 171 -2.83 19.75 -4.42
CA PHE A 171 -4.05 19.07 -3.95
C PHE A 171 -5.05 18.78 -5.07
N ALA A 172 -4.95 19.48 -6.21
CA ALA A 172 -5.70 19.14 -7.42
C ALA A 172 -5.05 18.01 -8.23
N ARG A 173 -3.71 17.99 -8.31
CA ARG A 173 -2.94 17.04 -9.13
C ARG A 173 -2.76 15.66 -8.49
N MET A 174 -2.78 15.57 -7.16
CA MET A 174 -2.75 14.29 -6.46
C MET A 174 -3.98 13.41 -6.78
N PRO A 175 -5.23 13.90 -6.61
CA PRO A 175 -6.42 13.18 -7.05
C PRO A 175 -6.37 12.82 -8.54
N GLU A 176 -5.93 13.74 -9.40
CA GLU A 176 -5.83 13.49 -10.85
C GLU A 176 -4.94 12.28 -11.16
N LEU A 177 -3.80 12.12 -10.46
CA LEU A 177 -2.93 10.96 -10.65
C LEU A 177 -3.61 9.66 -10.18
N VAL A 178 -4.23 9.70 -8.99
CA VAL A 178 -4.81 8.52 -8.32
C VAL A 178 -6.09 8.04 -9.01
N GLU A 179 -6.92 8.95 -9.53
CA GLU A 179 -8.18 8.61 -10.21
C GLU A 179 -7.98 7.87 -11.53
N ARG A 180 -6.77 7.87 -12.09
CA ARG A 180 -6.45 7.11 -13.31
C ARG A 180 -6.35 5.60 -13.07
N VAL A 181 -6.14 5.22 -11.80
CA VAL A 181 -6.04 3.83 -11.36
C VAL A 181 -7.41 3.27 -11.05
N GLY A 182 -7.58 1.99 -11.33
CA GLY A 182 -8.77 1.22 -11.00
C GLY A 182 -9.02 0.09 -12.00
N ASN A 183 -10.16 -0.57 -11.84
CA ASN A 183 -10.66 -1.49 -12.85
C ASN A 183 -10.97 -0.77 -14.16
N GLY A 184 -10.74 -1.47 -15.26
CA GLY A 184 -11.17 -1.05 -16.58
C GLY A 184 -12.66 -1.25 -16.79
N ALA A 185 -13.12 -0.96 -18.01
CA ALA A 185 -14.45 -1.37 -18.45
C ALA A 185 -14.55 -2.90 -18.59
N ASP A 186 -13.46 -3.54 -19.03
CA ASP A 186 -13.31 -4.99 -18.98
C ASP A 186 -13.05 -5.44 -17.53
N PRO A 187 -13.88 -6.32 -16.95
CA PRO A 187 -13.66 -6.84 -15.60
C PRO A 187 -12.36 -7.66 -15.47
N ASN A 188 -11.81 -8.18 -16.57
CA ASN A 188 -10.54 -8.93 -16.59
C ASN A 188 -9.31 -8.03 -16.71
N ALA A 189 -9.48 -6.71 -16.55
CA ALA A 189 -8.40 -5.75 -16.66
C ALA A 189 -8.46 -4.75 -15.50
N SER A 190 -7.37 -4.65 -14.74
CA SER A 190 -7.34 -3.79 -13.55
C SER A 190 -5.98 -3.19 -13.30
N ILE A 191 -5.94 -2.03 -12.65
CA ILE A 191 -4.75 -1.53 -11.96
C ILE A 191 -5.09 -1.47 -10.48
N THR A 192 -4.43 -2.29 -9.67
CA THR A 192 -4.41 -2.13 -8.21
C THR A 192 -3.16 -1.37 -7.84
N ALA A 193 -3.26 -0.29 -7.07
CA ALA A 193 -2.11 0.55 -6.75
C ALA A 193 -1.79 0.66 -5.26
N PHE A 194 -0.50 0.70 -4.97
CA PHE A 194 0.07 1.02 -3.68
C PHE A 194 0.86 2.33 -3.79
N TYR A 195 0.44 3.35 -3.04
CA TYR A 195 1.11 4.64 -2.98
C TYR A 195 1.78 4.79 -1.62
N THR A 196 3.10 4.92 -1.58
CA THR A 196 3.74 5.23 -0.29
C THR A 196 3.56 6.71 0.06
N VAL A 197 3.37 6.96 1.35
CA VAL A 197 3.30 8.28 1.95
C VAL A 197 4.29 8.31 3.10
N LEU A 198 5.27 9.20 3.00
CA LEU A 198 6.31 9.36 4.00
C LEU A 198 5.76 10.24 5.13
N LEU A 199 5.79 9.72 6.36
CA LEU A 199 5.42 10.46 7.55
C LEU A 199 6.66 11.05 8.23
N GLU A 200 6.67 12.36 8.44
CA GLU A 200 7.67 13.02 9.28
C GLU A 200 7.23 12.91 10.76
N GLY A 201 7.84 11.97 11.50
CA GLY A 201 7.73 11.91 12.96
C GLY A 201 6.32 11.69 13.53
N ASP A 202 5.60 10.68 13.05
CA ASP A 202 4.20 10.36 13.44
C ASP A 202 3.21 11.55 13.34
N ASP A 203 3.56 12.64 12.64
CA ASP A 203 2.69 13.81 12.52
C ASP A 203 1.46 13.50 11.68
N VAL A 204 0.32 13.40 12.37
CA VAL A 204 -1.00 13.14 11.78
C VAL A 204 -1.54 14.32 10.97
N ASN A 205 -0.90 15.50 11.06
CA ASN A 205 -1.32 16.75 10.43
C ASN A 205 -0.53 17.10 9.14
N ASP A 206 0.18 16.14 8.55
CA ASP A 206 0.79 16.34 7.23
C ASP A 206 -0.32 16.47 6.15
N PRO A 207 -0.34 17.57 5.36
CA PRO A 207 -1.41 17.83 4.40
C PRO A 207 -1.41 16.85 3.22
N VAL A 208 -0.26 16.29 2.85
CA VAL A 208 -0.16 15.26 1.80
C VAL A 208 -0.74 13.95 2.32
N ALA A 209 -0.42 13.58 3.56
CA ALA A 209 -0.97 12.41 4.21
C ALA A 209 -2.48 12.49 4.38
N ASP A 210 -3.02 13.64 4.79
CA ASP A 210 -4.46 13.86 4.90
C ASP A 210 -5.16 13.77 3.53
N THR A 211 -4.62 14.45 2.52
CA THR A 211 -5.13 14.37 1.15
C THR A 211 -5.13 12.93 0.62
N ALA A 212 -4.04 12.20 0.84
CA ALA A 212 -3.92 10.80 0.45
C ALA A 212 -4.98 9.92 1.14
N ARG A 213 -5.21 10.10 2.45
CA ARG A 213 -6.28 9.38 3.17
C ARG A 213 -7.68 9.70 2.63
N GLY A 214 -7.89 10.91 2.12
CA GLY A 214 -9.15 11.35 1.51
C GLY A 214 -9.43 10.67 0.17
N ILE A 215 -8.42 10.56 -0.69
CA ILE A 215 -8.58 10.10 -2.09
C ILE A 215 -8.36 8.59 -2.30
N LEU A 216 -7.79 7.88 -1.32
CA LEU A 216 -7.50 6.44 -1.41
C LEU A 216 -8.60 5.57 -0.78
N ASP A 217 -8.69 4.32 -1.22
CA ASP A 217 -9.69 3.33 -0.80
C ASP A 217 -9.28 2.55 0.47
N GLY A 218 -8.20 2.97 1.13
CA GLY A 218 -7.62 2.28 2.27
C GLY A 218 -6.17 2.70 2.51
N HIS A 219 -5.63 2.28 3.64
CA HIS A 219 -4.25 2.57 4.01
C HIS A 219 -3.69 1.55 4.99
N PHE A 220 -2.39 1.30 4.87
CA PHE A 220 -1.59 0.49 5.78
C PHE A 220 -0.59 1.39 6.50
N PHE A 221 -0.67 1.44 7.82
CA PHE A 221 0.30 2.15 8.65
C PHE A 221 1.43 1.21 9.06
N LEU A 222 2.66 1.61 8.81
CA LEU A 222 3.84 0.94 9.34
C LEU A 222 4.25 1.60 10.65
N SER A 223 4.29 0.80 11.72
CA SER A 223 4.55 1.25 13.08
C SER A 223 6.02 1.10 13.44
N ARG A 224 6.62 2.17 13.95
CA ARG A 224 7.97 2.12 14.52
C ARG A 224 8.05 1.17 15.71
N GLY A 225 7.06 1.17 16.60
CA GLY A 225 7.07 0.27 17.76
C GLY A 225 7.03 -1.23 17.37
N LEU A 226 6.38 -1.57 16.26
CA LEU A 226 6.43 -2.93 15.71
C LEU A 226 7.82 -3.23 15.12
N ALA A 227 8.38 -2.30 14.33
CA ALA A 227 9.71 -2.46 13.75
C ALA A 227 10.82 -2.61 14.82
N ASP A 228 10.80 -1.77 15.86
CA ASP A 228 11.77 -1.77 16.96
C ASP A 228 11.70 -3.06 17.81
N SER A 229 10.55 -3.73 17.83
CA SER A 229 10.36 -5.03 18.50
C SER A 229 10.65 -6.24 17.61
N GLY A 230 11.15 -6.02 16.39
CA GLY A 230 11.45 -7.09 15.43
C GLY A 230 10.22 -7.70 14.76
N HIS A 231 9.07 -7.02 14.80
CA HIS A 231 7.83 -7.47 14.17
C HIS A 231 7.76 -7.01 12.71
N TYR A 232 7.91 -7.95 11.76
CA TYR A 232 7.83 -7.68 10.32
C TYR A 232 6.83 -8.60 9.60
N PRO A 233 6.08 -8.08 8.61
CA PRO A 233 5.93 -6.67 8.26
C PRO A 233 5.35 -5.83 9.40
N ALA A 234 5.86 -4.62 9.61
CA ALA A 234 5.52 -3.77 10.76
C ALA A 234 4.15 -3.09 10.63
N ILE A 235 3.12 -3.81 10.17
CA ILE A 235 1.79 -3.26 9.86
C ILE A 235 0.96 -3.15 11.15
N ASP A 236 0.57 -1.93 11.50
CA ASP A 236 -0.39 -1.67 12.55
C ASP A 236 -1.81 -1.95 12.04
N VAL A 237 -2.32 -3.15 12.29
CA VAL A 237 -3.66 -3.57 11.85
C VAL A 237 -4.80 -2.79 12.50
N GLU A 238 -4.54 -2.08 13.60
CA GLU A 238 -5.55 -1.24 14.27
C GLU A 238 -5.72 0.07 13.51
N LYS A 239 -4.61 0.75 13.20
CA LYS A 239 -4.57 2.01 12.44
C LYS A 239 -4.79 1.81 10.93
N SER A 240 -4.67 0.58 10.43
CA SER A 240 -4.85 0.25 9.01
C SER A 240 -6.30 -0.10 8.67
N ILE A 241 -6.67 0.12 7.40
CA ILE A 241 -7.98 -0.23 6.86
C ILE A 241 -7.94 -0.52 5.36
N SER A 242 -8.71 -1.51 4.91
CA SER A 242 -9.13 -1.65 3.52
C SER A 242 -10.64 -1.39 3.45
N ARG A 243 -11.07 -0.31 2.78
CA ARG A 243 -12.50 0.04 2.69
C ARG A 243 -13.28 -0.94 1.80
N VAL A 244 -12.59 -1.67 0.92
CA VAL A 244 -13.22 -2.64 0.01
C VAL A 244 -13.28 -4.05 0.57
N MET A 245 -12.54 -4.35 1.66
CA MET A 245 -12.50 -5.69 2.26
C MET A 245 -13.90 -6.32 2.41
N PRO A 246 -14.93 -5.64 2.97
CA PRO A 246 -16.26 -6.24 3.12
C PRO A 246 -16.95 -6.66 1.81
N LYS A 247 -16.47 -6.18 0.66
CA LYS A 247 -17.01 -6.49 -0.68
C LYS A 247 -16.25 -7.62 -1.39
N VAL A 248 -15.07 -7.98 -0.90
CA VAL A 248 -14.16 -8.93 -1.57
C VAL A 248 -13.83 -10.17 -0.73
N VAL A 249 -14.37 -10.27 0.49
CA VAL A 249 -14.22 -11.44 1.37
C VAL A 249 -15.56 -12.02 1.78
N SER A 250 -15.55 -13.28 2.21
CA SER A 250 -16.74 -13.92 2.79
C SER A 250 -17.11 -13.28 4.14
N LYS A 251 -18.37 -13.45 4.54
CA LYS A 251 -18.85 -12.98 5.85
C LYS A 251 -18.05 -13.59 7.01
N ASP A 252 -17.72 -14.88 6.92
CA ASP A 252 -16.98 -15.59 7.98
C ASP A 252 -15.54 -15.09 8.10
N HIS A 253 -14.86 -14.86 6.98
CA HIS A 253 -13.54 -14.21 6.96
C HIS A 253 -13.61 -12.82 7.61
N LEU A 254 -14.60 -12.01 7.23
CA LEU A 254 -14.76 -10.67 7.80
C LEU A 254 -15.01 -10.70 9.32
N LEU A 255 -15.85 -11.63 9.80
CA LEU A 255 -16.11 -11.81 11.22
C LEU A 255 -14.85 -12.29 11.97
N ALA A 256 -14.08 -13.18 11.35
CA ALA A 256 -12.82 -13.66 11.90
C ALA A 256 -11.79 -12.53 12.08
N ALA A 257 -11.56 -11.74 11.03
CA ALA A 257 -10.66 -10.60 11.08
C ALA A 257 -11.11 -9.56 12.12
N ARG A 258 -12.42 -9.31 12.26
CA ARG A 258 -12.95 -8.42 13.31
C ARG A 258 -12.67 -8.95 14.71
N ARG A 259 -12.86 -10.26 14.96
CA ARG A 259 -12.58 -10.85 16.27
C ARG A 259 -11.10 -10.74 16.63
N ILE A 260 -10.20 -11.01 15.68
CA ILE A 260 -8.75 -10.84 15.89
C ILE A 260 -8.41 -9.37 16.18
N LYS A 261 -9.02 -8.42 15.45
CA LYS A 261 -8.79 -6.98 15.69
C LYS A 261 -9.25 -6.54 17.09
N GLN A 262 -10.37 -7.07 17.59
CA GLN A 262 -10.83 -6.83 18.96
C GLN A 262 -9.84 -7.37 20.00
N LEU A 263 -9.36 -8.60 19.82
CA LEU A 263 -8.38 -9.22 20.72
C LEU A 263 -7.04 -8.47 20.69
N TYR A 264 -6.57 -8.08 19.49
CA TYR A 264 -5.37 -7.28 19.32
C TYR A 264 -5.48 -5.93 20.04
N SER A 265 -6.58 -5.18 19.82
CA SER A 265 -6.79 -3.88 20.47
C SER A 265 -6.89 -4.02 21.99
N ARG A 266 -7.60 -5.05 22.48
CA ARG A 266 -7.67 -5.33 23.93
C ARG A 266 -6.30 -5.64 24.51
N TYR A 267 -5.51 -6.49 23.86
CA TYR A 267 -4.14 -6.77 24.27
C TYR A 267 -3.30 -5.50 24.32
N MET A 268 -3.32 -4.69 23.26
CA MET A 268 -2.55 -3.45 23.19
C MET A 268 -2.92 -2.46 24.30
N SER A 269 -4.21 -2.34 24.63
CA SER A 269 -4.67 -1.48 25.73
C SER A 269 -4.31 -1.98 27.14
N GLY A 270 -4.11 -3.30 27.29
CA GLY A 270 -3.88 -3.94 28.59
C GLY A 270 -2.43 -4.33 28.87
N ARG A 271 -1.57 -4.41 27.85
CA ARG A 271 -0.20 -4.96 27.98
C ARG A 271 0.64 -4.24 29.03
N ASP A 272 0.49 -2.93 29.19
CA ASP A 272 1.28 -2.15 30.16
C ASP A 272 0.87 -2.49 31.61
N LEU A 273 -0.43 -2.73 31.85
CA LEU A 273 -0.93 -3.19 33.15
C LEU A 273 -0.38 -4.57 33.50
N VAL A 274 -0.29 -5.45 32.50
CA VAL A 274 0.29 -6.79 32.66
C VAL A 274 1.80 -6.69 32.94
N SER A 275 2.53 -5.86 32.20
CA SER A 275 3.97 -5.65 32.40
C SER A 275 4.30 -5.03 33.76
N MET A 276 3.42 -4.18 34.31
CA MET A 276 3.57 -3.62 35.66
C MET A 276 3.14 -4.58 36.79
N GLY A 277 2.59 -5.76 36.47
CA GLY A 277 2.06 -6.69 37.47
C GLY A 277 0.75 -6.25 38.12
N ALA A 278 0.06 -5.25 37.55
CA ALA A 278 -1.21 -4.71 38.05
C ALA A 278 -2.44 -5.51 37.56
N TYR A 279 -2.24 -6.47 36.67
CA TYR A 279 -3.30 -7.31 36.12
C TYR A 279 -3.52 -8.58 36.96
N VAL A 280 -4.80 -8.89 37.24
CA VAL A 280 -5.23 -10.10 37.93
C VAL A 280 -6.03 -10.98 36.96
N PRO A 281 -5.63 -12.24 36.69
CA PRO A 281 -6.37 -13.16 35.83
C PRO A 281 -7.83 -13.32 36.28
N GLY A 282 -8.77 -13.33 35.33
CA GLY A 282 -10.21 -13.42 35.58
C GLY A 282 -10.90 -12.09 35.91
N SER A 283 -10.16 -10.99 36.12
CA SER A 283 -10.76 -9.67 36.36
C SER A 283 -11.34 -9.03 35.10
N ASP A 284 -10.86 -9.44 33.92
CA ASP A 284 -11.28 -8.92 32.63
C ASP A 284 -11.20 -10.04 31.58
N GLY A 285 -12.34 -10.67 31.33
CA GLY A 285 -12.42 -11.84 30.44
C GLY A 285 -12.01 -11.56 29.00
N ASP A 286 -12.14 -10.31 28.53
CA ASP A 286 -11.67 -9.92 27.21
C ASP A 286 -10.14 -9.83 27.16
N LEU A 287 -9.51 -9.29 28.21
CA LEU A 287 -8.05 -9.25 28.34
C LEU A 287 -7.47 -10.65 28.56
N ASP A 288 -8.13 -11.50 29.34
CA ASP A 288 -7.75 -12.91 29.49
C ASP A 288 -7.72 -13.61 28.11
N ALA A 289 -8.80 -13.44 27.33
CA ALA A 289 -8.90 -14.01 25.99
C ALA A 289 -7.84 -13.43 25.03
N ALA A 290 -7.57 -12.14 25.12
CA ALA A 290 -6.56 -11.46 24.32
C ALA A 290 -5.14 -11.94 24.64
N LEU A 291 -4.80 -12.08 25.94
CA LEU A 291 -3.52 -12.62 26.40
C LEU A 291 -3.31 -14.06 25.94
N LYS A 292 -4.36 -14.90 26.05
CA LYS A 292 -4.33 -16.28 25.56
C LYS A 292 -4.15 -16.35 24.03
N ALA A 293 -4.78 -15.44 23.29
CA ALA A 293 -4.68 -15.38 21.83
C ALA A 293 -3.35 -14.81 21.32
N TRP A 294 -2.69 -13.98 22.12
CA TRP A 294 -1.61 -13.11 21.67
C TRP A 294 -0.48 -13.83 20.91
N PRO A 295 0.08 -14.97 21.38
CA PRO A 295 1.15 -15.66 20.65
C PRO A 295 0.71 -16.08 19.23
N LYS A 296 -0.54 -16.51 19.07
CA LYS A 296 -1.10 -16.90 17.76
C LYS A 296 -1.34 -15.68 16.88
N ILE A 297 -1.85 -14.57 17.44
CA ILE A 297 -2.04 -13.32 16.71
C ILE A 297 -0.70 -12.81 16.20
N GLN A 298 0.33 -12.79 17.06
CA GLN A 298 1.66 -12.34 16.69
C GLN A 298 2.26 -13.19 15.57
N GLY A 299 2.22 -14.52 15.69
CA GLY A 299 2.70 -15.42 14.64
C GLY A 299 1.90 -15.36 13.34
N PHE A 300 0.62 -14.99 13.39
CA PHE A 300 -0.20 -14.75 12.21
C PHE A 300 0.22 -13.47 11.46
N LEU A 301 0.45 -12.37 12.20
CA LEU A 301 0.80 -11.07 11.65
C LEU A 301 2.26 -10.99 11.16
N GLN A 302 3.17 -11.74 11.79
CA GLN A 302 4.56 -11.85 11.34
C GLN A 302 4.70 -12.76 10.12
N GLN A 303 5.58 -12.37 9.21
CA GLN A 303 5.87 -13.12 8.00
C GLN A 303 7.31 -12.88 7.53
N GLU A 304 8.02 -13.97 7.23
CA GLU A 304 9.36 -13.92 6.64
C GLU A 304 9.33 -13.32 5.23
N VAL A 305 10.37 -12.57 4.86
CA VAL A 305 10.44 -11.80 3.61
C VAL A 305 10.29 -12.67 2.36
N ASP A 306 10.82 -13.89 2.39
CA ASP A 306 10.80 -14.84 1.27
C ASP A 306 9.60 -15.80 1.30
N SER A 307 8.76 -15.71 2.33
CA SER A 307 7.55 -16.51 2.44
C SER A 307 6.39 -15.88 1.69
N ASN A 308 5.54 -16.75 1.12
CA ASN A 308 4.36 -16.37 0.35
C ASN A 308 3.18 -17.22 0.82
N PHE A 309 2.07 -16.57 1.17
CA PHE A 309 0.86 -17.23 1.66
C PHE A 309 -0.35 -16.82 0.83
N ALA A 310 -0.91 -17.77 0.09
CA ALA A 310 -2.10 -17.52 -0.68
C ALA A 310 -3.31 -17.22 0.22
N ILE A 311 -4.37 -16.64 -0.34
CA ILE A 311 -5.60 -16.33 0.40
C ILE A 311 -6.19 -17.56 1.11
N PRO A 312 -6.35 -18.74 0.46
CA PRO A 312 -6.90 -19.92 1.13
C PRO A 312 -6.10 -20.32 2.37
N ASP A 313 -4.78 -20.41 2.26
CA ASP A 313 -3.89 -20.75 3.37
C ASP A 313 -4.00 -19.70 4.49
N THR A 314 -4.01 -18.42 4.12
CA THR A 314 -4.16 -17.31 5.06
C THR A 314 -5.46 -17.41 5.87
N ILE A 315 -6.57 -17.81 5.22
CA ILE A 315 -7.86 -18.00 5.89
C ILE A 315 -7.80 -19.18 6.87
N GLU A 316 -7.09 -20.26 6.55
CA GLU A 316 -6.87 -21.37 7.49
C GLU A 316 -6.12 -20.91 8.75
N PHE A 317 -5.02 -20.16 8.57
CA PHE A 317 -4.28 -19.57 9.69
C PHE A 317 -5.15 -18.61 10.50
N LEU A 318 -5.92 -17.74 9.84
CA LEU A 318 -6.85 -16.80 10.47
C LEU A 318 -7.86 -17.54 11.37
N ASN A 319 -8.46 -18.61 10.86
CA ASN A 319 -9.41 -19.43 11.61
C ASN A 319 -8.74 -20.18 12.77
N GLY A 320 -7.49 -20.62 12.61
CA GLY A 320 -6.70 -21.26 13.67
C GLY A 320 -6.36 -20.34 14.86
N VAL A 321 -6.31 -19.02 14.64
CA VAL A 321 -6.17 -18.03 15.73
C VAL A 321 -7.43 -17.99 16.60
N ILE A 322 -8.61 -18.15 15.99
CA ILE A 322 -9.91 -17.97 16.66
C ILE A 322 -10.43 -19.25 17.32
N ARG A 323 -10.11 -20.42 16.76
CA ARG A 323 -10.42 -21.72 17.39
C ARG A 323 -9.58 -21.85 18.67
N GLN A 324 -10.22 -21.59 19.81
CA GLN A 324 -9.68 -21.69 21.17
C GLN A 324 -10.48 -22.65 22.04
#